data_AF-A0A959YX66-F1
#
_entry.id   AF-A0A959YX66-F1
#
_cell.length_a   1.000
_cell.length_b   1.000
_cell.length_c   1.000
_cell.angle_alpha   90.00
_cell.angle_beta   90.00
_cell.angle_gamma   90.00
#
_symmetry.space_group_name_H-M   'P 1'
#
loop_
_entity.id
_entity.type
_entity.pdbx_description
1 polymer ?
#
loop_
_entity_poly.entity_id
_entity_poly.type
_entity_poly.pdbx_seq_one_letter_code
_entity_poly.pdbx_strand_id
1 'polypeptide(L)' 'MTGRSQLLTFLLLTPALIFGQSGFYRTLADSAFTLTLQHVRYDPSYFPLAYPNGDVPPGKGVCTDVVVRAYRKLGIDL' A
#
# COMPACT_ATOMS: atom_id res chain seq x y z
N MET A 1 22.52 45.52 -6.03
CA MET A 1 23.21 44.23 -6.34
C MET A 1 22.82 43.10 -5.37
N THR A 2 21.66 43.18 -4.70
CA THR A 2 21.20 42.22 -3.68
C THR A 2 20.18 41.20 -4.18
N GLY A 3 19.47 41.46 -5.29
CA GLY A 3 18.41 40.59 -5.80
C GLY A 3 18.89 39.33 -6.55
N ARG A 4 20.01 39.41 -7.27
CA ARG A 4 20.53 38.26 -8.06
C ARG A 4 21.13 37.16 -7.18
N SER A 5 21.70 37.52 -6.03
CA SER A 5 22.27 36.56 -5.07
C SER A 5 21.16 35.75 -4.37
N GLN A 6 20.09 36.42 -3.92
CA GLN A 6 18.93 35.79 -3.25
C GLN A 6 18.16 34.84 -4.19
N LEU A 7 18.04 35.20 -5.47
CA LEU A 7 17.39 34.36 -6.49
C LEU A 7 18.16 33.05 -6.75
N LEU A 8 19.50 33.12 -6.76
CA LEU A 8 20.37 31.94 -6.87
C LEU A 8 20.30 31.05 -5.62
N THR A 9 20.16 31.64 -4.44
CA THR A 9 20.03 30.86 -3.19
C THR A 9 18.71 30.09 -3.15
N PHE A 10 17.61 30.70 -3.64
CA PHE A 10 16.30 30.03 -3.74
C PHE A 10 16.31 28.89 -4.77
N LEU A 11 17.01 29.08 -5.91
CA LEU A 11 17.15 28.06 -6.97
C LEU A 11 17.99 26.84 -6.56
N LEU A 12 18.94 27.02 -5.63
CA LEU A 12 19.79 25.94 -5.11
C LEU A 12 19.15 25.17 -3.94
N LEU A 13 18.12 25.71 -3.29
CA LEU A 13 17.44 25.07 -2.15
C LEU A 13 16.22 24.22 -2.55
N THR A 14 15.74 24.34 -3.79
CA THR A 14 14.52 23.66 -4.28
C THR A 14 14.64 22.16 -4.59
N PRO A 15 15.80 21.52 -4.87
CA PRO A 15 15.79 20.11 -5.24
C PRO A 15 15.64 19.15 -4.03
N ALA A 16 15.67 19.66 -2.79
CA ALA A 16 15.55 18.83 -1.59
C ALA A 16 14.13 18.33 -1.26
N LEU A 17 13.11 18.74 -2.03
CA LEU A 17 11.70 18.38 -1.78
C LEU A 17 11.15 17.30 -2.73
N ILE A 18 11.97 16.76 -3.64
CA ILE A 18 11.52 15.75 -4.60
C ILE A 18 11.75 14.34 -4.02
N PHE A 19 11.02 14.00 -2.95
CA PHE A 19 10.87 12.61 -2.54
C PHE A 19 9.72 11.99 -3.36
N GLY A 20 10.05 11.18 -4.37
CA GLY A 20 9.07 10.33 -5.02
C GLY A 20 8.61 9.25 -4.03
N GLN A 21 7.31 9.21 -3.71
CA GLN A 21 6.72 8.28 -2.74
C GLN A 21 6.76 6.82 -3.27
N SER A 22 7.93 6.18 -3.25
CA SER A 22 8.08 4.75 -3.58
C SER A 22 7.67 3.83 -2.43
N GLY A 23 7.53 4.37 -1.22
CA GLY A 23 7.27 3.60 0.00
C GLY A 23 5.95 2.83 -0.02
N PHE A 24 4.87 3.44 -0.51
CA PHE A 24 3.55 2.81 -0.51
C PHE A 24 3.52 1.48 -1.28
N TYR A 25 3.97 1.49 -2.54
CA TYR A 25 3.97 0.29 -3.38
C TYR A 25 4.87 -0.80 -2.82
N ARG A 26 5.98 -0.41 -2.18
CA ARG A 26 6.87 -1.35 -1.51
C ARG A 26 6.19 -2.01 -0.31
N THR A 27 5.58 -1.23 0.58
CA THR A 27 4.87 -1.78 1.75
C THR A 27 3.65 -2.61 1.35
N LEU A 28 2.96 -2.24 0.25
CA LEU A 28 1.86 -3.03 -0.30
C LEU A 28 2.37 -4.37 -0.86
N ALA A 29 3.46 -4.35 -1.63
CA ALA A 29 4.09 -5.56 -2.15
C ALA A 29 4.59 -6.47 -1.02
N ASP A 30 5.24 -5.90 0.00
CA ASP A 30 5.68 -6.64 1.19
C ASP A 30 4.48 -7.25 1.94
N SER A 31 3.37 -6.51 2.06
CA SER A 31 2.13 -7.01 2.68
C SER A 31 1.58 -8.21 1.91
N ALA A 32 1.49 -8.12 0.58
CA ALA A 32 1.06 -9.23 -0.26
C ALA A 32 2.02 -10.43 -0.15
N PHE A 33 3.34 -10.19 -0.17
CA PHE A 33 4.35 -11.22 0.00
C PHE A 33 4.19 -11.96 1.34
N THR A 34 3.96 -11.25 2.45
CA THR A 34 3.75 -11.93 3.74
C THR A 34 2.51 -12.82 3.79
N LEU A 35 1.50 -12.55 2.95
CA LEU A 35 0.30 -13.38 2.87
C LEU A 35 0.55 -14.71 2.13
N THR A 36 1.53 -14.76 1.22
CA THR A 36 1.88 -16.01 0.51
C THR A 36 2.55 -17.04 1.42
N LEU A 37 3.06 -16.60 2.57
CA LEU A 37 3.65 -17.45 3.60
C LEU A 37 2.58 -18.13 4.47
N GLN A 38 1.31 -17.74 4.34
CA GLN A 38 0.21 -18.33 5.08
C GLN A 38 -0.31 -19.60 4.40
N HIS A 39 -0.67 -20.60 5.18
CA HIS A 39 -1.34 -21.78 4.65
C HIS A 39 -2.83 -21.49 4.41
N VAL A 40 -3.19 -21.18 3.18
CA VAL A 40 -4.56 -20.92 2.71
C VAL A 40 -4.97 -21.95 1.67
N ARG A 41 -6.20 -22.45 1.77
CA ARG A 41 -6.84 -23.27 0.75
C ARG A 41 -7.57 -22.39 -0.24
N TYR A 42 -7.36 -22.63 -1.53
CA TYR A 42 -8.15 -22.01 -2.58
C TYR A 42 -9.62 -22.44 -2.44
N ASP A 43 -10.51 -21.50 -2.16
CA ASP A 43 -11.94 -21.74 -1.94
C ASP A 43 -12.76 -20.67 -2.69
N PRO A 44 -13.36 -21.00 -3.85
CA PRO A 44 -14.15 -20.06 -4.63
C PRO A 44 -15.61 -19.92 -4.15
N SER A 45 -15.95 -20.48 -2.98
CA SER A 45 -17.30 -20.37 -2.42
C SER A 45 -17.67 -18.92 -2.11
N TYR A 46 -18.96 -18.62 -2.21
CA TYR A 46 -19.47 -17.31 -1.83
C TYR A 46 -19.56 -17.18 -0.31
N PHE A 47 -19.04 -16.08 0.24
CA PHE A 47 -19.14 -15.73 1.65
C PHE A 47 -19.84 -14.37 1.81
N PRO A 48 -20.88 -14.27 2.65
CA PRO A 48 -21.41 -12.96 3.04
C PRO A 48 -20.36 -12.25 3.90
N LEU A 49 -19.95 -11.06 3.49
CA LEU A 49 -18.99 -10.23 4.20
C LEU A 49 -19.70 -9.06 4.87
N ALA A 50 -19.35 -8.80 6.13
CA ALA A 50 -19.72 -7.54 6.76
C ALA A 50 -18.99 -6.38 6.05
N TYR A 51 -19.60 -5.21 6.01
CA TYR A 51 -18.92 -3.99 5.61
C TYR A 51 -19.15 -2.91 6.68
N PRO A 52 -18.11 -2.22 7.17
CA PRO A 52 -16.69 -2.35 6.77
C PRO A 52 -15.98 -3.56 7.41
N ASN A 53 -14.77 -3.87 6.93
CA ASN A 53 -13.80 -4.83 7.48
C ASN A 53 -14.19 -6.31 7.49
N GLY A 54 -15.25 -6.74 6.80
CA GLY A 54 -15.54 -8.17 6.66
C GLY A 54 -14.56 -8.87 5.73
N ASP A 55 -14.12 -10.07 6.09
CA ASP A 55 -13.14 -10.86 5.36
C ASP A 55 -13.63 -12.29 5.16
N VAL A 56 -13.14 -12.94 4.11
CA VAL A 56 -13.31 -14.37 3.88
C VAL A 56 -12.74 -15.12 5.10
N PRO A 57 -13.34 -16.27 5.51
CA PRO A 57 -12.87 -16.99 6.68
C PRO A 57 -11.37 -17.31 6.65
N PRO A 58 -10.71 -17.38 7.82
CA PRO A 58 -9.29 -17.66 7.90
C PRO A 58 -8.95 -19.00 7.26
N GLY A 59 -7.79 -19.07 6.59
CA GLY A 59 -7.34 -20.28 5.89
C GLY A 59 -8.07 -20.53 4.55
N LYS A 60 -8.94 -19.62 4.10
CA LYS A 60 -9.58 -19.65 2.78
C LYS A 60 -9.32 -18.36 2.00
N GLY A 61 -9.46 -18.48 0.69
CA GLY A 61 -9.54 -17.35 -0.22
C GLY A 61 -9.18 -17.70 -1.65
N VAL A 62 -9.25 -16.70 -2.51
CA VAL A 62 -8.84 -16.71 -3.91
C VAL A 62 -7.79 -15.64 -4.16
N CYS A 63 -7.37 -15.46 -5.41
CA CYS A 63 -6.34 -14.49 -5.78
C CYS A 63 -6.66 -13.05 -5.34
N THR A 64 -7.93 -12.62 -5.44
CA THR A 64 -8.36 -11.27 -5.05
C THR A 64 -8.25 -11.03 -3.54
N ASP A 65 -8.42 -12.06 -2.71
CA ASP A 65 -8.32 -11.91 -1.25
C ASP A 65 -6.91 -11.53 -0.80
N VAL A 66 -5.88 -11.94 -1.56
CA VAL A 66 -4.49 -11.49 -1.33
C VAL A 66 -4.40 -9.97 -1.48
N VAL A 67 -5.03 -9.41 -2.52
CA VAL A 67 -5.01 -7.97 -2.79
C VAL A 67 -5.78 -7.22 -1.71
N VAL A 68 -7.02 -7.62 -1.41
CA VAL A 68 -7.86 -6.97 -0.38
C VAL A 68 -7.18 -7.00 0.98
N ARG A 69 -6.65 -8.16 1.40
CA ARG A 69 -5.93 -8.28 2.68
C ARG A 69 -4.64 -7.46 2.70
N ALA A 70 -3.92 -7.34 1.59
CA ALA A 70 -2.73 -6.50 1.53
C ALA A 70 -3.06 -5.02 1.75
N TYR A 71 -4.14 -4.50 1.16
CA TYR A 71 -4.63 -3.13 1.41
C TYR A 71 -5.09 -2.95 2.86
N ARG A 72 -5.81 -3.93 3.42
CA ARG A 72 -6.25 -3.88 4.82
C ARG A 72 -5.11 -3.87 5.84
N LYS A 73 -3.98 -4.55 5.55
CA LYS A 73 -2.76 -4.45 6.37
C LYS A 73 -2.18 -3.03 6.40
N LEU A 74 -2.51 -2.18 5.43
CA LEU A 74 -2.17 -0.75 5.40
C LEU A 74 -3.28 0.15 5.97
N GLY A 75 -4.35 -0.42 6.51
CA GLY A 75 -5.50 0.32 7.05
C GLY A 75 -6.47 0.84 5.98
N ILE A 76 -6.42 0.29 4.77
CA ILE A 76 -7.31 0.66 3.65
C ILE A 76 -8.32 -0.48 3.44
N ASP A 77 -9.61 -0.18 3.57
CA ASP A 77 -10.70 -1.13 3.35
C ASP A 77 -11.33 -0.90 1.96
N LEU A 78 -11.56 -1.99 1.22
CA LEU A 78 -12.11 -2.02 -0.14
C LEU A 78 -13.53 -2.58 -0.16
#